data_AF-A0A4R3KFI6-F1
#
_entry.id   AF-A0A4R3KFI6-F1
#
_cell.length_a   1.000
_cell.length_b   1.000
_cell.length_c   1.000
_cell.angle_alpha   90.00
_cell.angle_beta   90.00
_cell.angle_gamma   90.00
#
_symmetry.space_group_name_H-M   'P 1'
#
loop_
_entity.id
_entity.type
_entity.pdbx_description
1 polymer ?
#
loop_
_entity_poly.entity_id
_entity_poly.type
_entity_poly.pdbx_seq_one_letter_code
_entity_poly.pdbx_strand_id
1 'polypeptide(L)'
;MNATKCAACNREINMNSKFCPYCGANQTGVSNKTVIPSPTNTDVQESFEFVKLKKWLGVTRYGKSVTQIELNGNIMNIYQYQILDPFIKYGKKNWQIPISDIQDIFSEKKVNIIGIVMVILLIFFSRSDFRILLAIILVVPFLRSRKVSIRTGNTVIPFNVDLKDDSFKKFVEMLRYKNRNFKLNEMA
;
A
#
# COMPACT_ATOMS: atom_id res chain seq x y z
N MET A 1 16.43 45.78 16.74
CA MET A 1 16.07 44.89 17.86
C MET A 1 16.15 43.47 17.33
N ASN A 2 17.01 42.62 17.91
CA ASN A 2 17.23 41.26 17.42
C ASN A 2 16.28 40.29 18.13
N ALA A 3 15.19 39.93 17.46
CA ALA A 3 14.18 39.00 17.97
C ALA A 3 14.32 37.62 17.28
N THR A 4 14.10 36.55 18.04
CA THR A 4 13.99 35.17 17.56
C THR A 4 12.67 34.56 18.00
N LYS A 5 12.21 33.48 17.38
CA LYS A 5 10.98 32.80 17.79
C LYS A 5 11.32 31.66 18.76
N CYS A 6 10.52 31.52 19.81
CA CYS A 6 10.62 30.38 20.71
C CYS A 6 10.27 29.10 19.95
N ALA A 7 11.14 28.09 20.02
CA ALA A 7 10.92 26.79 19.36
C ALA A 7 9.68 26.03 19.86
N ALA A 8 9.19 26.33 21.07
CA ALA A 8 8.05 25.61 21.67
C ALA A 8 6.70 26.31 21.42
N CYS A 9 6.66 27.64 21.43
CA CYS A 9 5.39 28.39 21.35
C CYS A 9 5.33 29.39 20.20
N ASN A 10 6.37 29.49 19.37
CA ASN A 10 6.49 30.35 18.20
C ASN A 10 6.31 31.86 18.44
N ARG A 11 6.26 32.30 19.70
CA ARG A 11 6.23 33.73 20.06
C ARG A 11 7.62 34.35 19.93
N GLU A 12 7.65 35.63 19.61
CA GLU A 12 8.87 36.41 19.52
C GLU A 12 9.48 36.64 20.91
N ILE A 13 10.75 36.31 21.03
CA ILE A 13 11.57 36.43 22.23
C ILE A 13 12.92 37.07 21.88
N ASN A 14 13.63 37.56 22.87
CA ASN A 14 14.95 38.15 22.66
C ASN A 14 15.96 37.06 22.28
N MET A 15 16.82 37.31 21.28
CA MET A 15 17.85 36.37 20.82
C MET A 15 18.78 35.86 21.92
N ASN A 16 18.98 36.64 23.00
CA ASN A 16 19.86 36.26 24.11
C ASN A 16 19.12 35.65 25.32
N SER A 17 17.80 35.43 25.21
CA SER A 17 17.05 34.82 26.30
C SER A 17 17.30 33.32 26.38
N LYS A 18 17.83 32.84 27.51
CA LYS A 18 18.02 31.39 27.77
C LYS A 18 16.69 30.66 27.92
N PHE A 19 15.61 31.36 28.26
CA PHE A 19 14.30 30.78 28.49
C PHE A 19 13.21 31.67 27.89
N CYS A 20 12.15 31.06 27.37
CA CYS A 20 10.98 31.78 26.88
C CYS A 20 10.13 32.31 28.07
N PRO A 21 9.84 33.62 28.16
CA PRO A 21 9.01 34.17 29.23
C PRO A 21 7.55 33.73 29.17
N TYR A 22 7.09 33.21 28.02
CA TYR A 22 5.69 32.81 27.83
C TYR A 22 5.43 31.33 28.15
N CYS A 23 6.41 30.44 27.95
CA CYS A 23 6.22 29.00 28.13
C CYS A 23 7.29 28.30 28.97
N GLY A 24 8.33 29.02 29.42
CA GLY A 24 9.40 28.46 30.24
C GLY A 24 10.40 27.56 29.50
N ALA A 25 10.25 27.35 28.18
CA ALA A 25 11.12 26.47 27.41
C ALA A 25 12.55 27.03 27.28
N ASN A 26 13.56 26.19 27.54
CA ASN A 26 14.98 26.52 27.41
C ASN A 26 15.38 26.68 25.93
N GLN A 27 16.16 27.71 25.61
CA GLN A 27 16.60 28.11 24.26
C GLN A 27 18.11 27.92 24.05
N THR A 28 18.77 27.07 24.85
CA THR A 28 20.23 26.83 24.78
C THR A 28 20.70 26.36 23.40
N GLY A 29 21.48 27.19 22.71
CA GLY A 29 22.44 26.75 21.69
C GLY A 29 22.17 27.13 20.23
N VAL A 30 21.83 28.38 19.93
CA VAL A 30 21.89 28.89 18.54
C VAL A 30 23.31 29.40 18.25
N SER A 31 24.23 28.48 17.95
CA SER A 31 25.50 28.79 17.28
C SER A 31 25.55 27.98 15.99
N ASN A 32 25.41 28.68 14.86
CA ASN A 32 25.73 28.28 13.49
C ASN A 32 25.88 26.78 13.22
N LYS A 33 24.77 26.10 12.94
CA LYS A 33 24.74 24.94 12.03
C LYS A 33 23.45 24.97 11.23
N THR A 34 23.65 25.00 9.92
CA THR A 34 22.79 24.54 8.82
C THR A 34 21.29 24.51 9.08
N VAL A 35 20.59 25.39 8.37
CA VAL A 35 19.15 25.40 8.09
C VAL A 35 18.56 23.98 8.09
N ILE A 36 17.99 23.57 9.22
CA ILE A 36 16.98 22.52 9.30
C ILE A 36 15.65 23.30 9.34
N PRO A 37 14.81 23.24 8.30
CA PRO A 37 13.52 23.92 8.35
C PRO A 37 12.67 23.35 9.48
N SER A 38 12.29 24.28 10.35
CA SER A 38 11.24 24.33 11.36
C SER A 38 10.04 23.39 11.09
N PRO A 39 9.38 22.84 12.15
CA PRO A 39 8.23 21.96 12.01
C PRO A 39 7.08 22.77 11.43
N THR A 40 6.92 22.64 10.12
CA THR A 40 5.74 23.10 9.41
C THR A 40 4.65 22.11 9.78
N ASN A 41 3.46 22.60 10.19
CA ASN A 41 2.23 21.82 10.28
C ASN A 41 1.93 21.26 8.89
N THR A 42 2.64 20.20 8.55
CA THR A 42 2.53 19.46 7.30
C THR A 42 1.66 18.29 7.69
N ASP A 43 0.40 18.33 7.26
CA ASP A 43 -0.42 17.14 7.21
C ASP A 43 0.41 16.10 6.42
N VAL A 44 1.01 15.15 7.14
CA VAL A 44 2.01 14.24 6.57
C VAL A 44 1.25 13.33 5.61
N GLN A 45 1.27 13.70 4.34
CA GLN A 45 0.69 12.93 3.26
C GLN A 45 1.59 11.70 3.02
N GLU A 46 1.25 10.60 3.68
CA GLU A 46 1.89 9.31 3.45
C GLU A 46 1.37 8.73 2.13
N SER A 47 2.28 8.35 1.24
CA SER A 47 1.94 7.69 -0.02
C SER A 47 2.65 6.35 -0.16
N PHE A 48 1.93 5.37 -0.70
CA PHE A 48 2.44 4.02 -0.96
C PHE A 48 2.19 3.67 -2.42
N GLU A 49 3.22 3.22 -3.12
CA GLU A 49 3.09 2.73 -4.49
C GLU A 49 3.43 1.25 -4.56
N PHE A 50 2.49 0.45 -5.06
CA PHE A 50 2.65 -0.97 -5.26
C PHE A 50 2.63 -1.28 -6.75
N VAL A 51 3.68 -1.94 -7.23
CA VAL A 51 3.81 -2.32 -8.64
C VAL A 51 3.81 -3.84 -8.75
N LYS A 52 2.80 -4.37 -9.43
CA LYS A 52 2.72 -5.81 -9.73
C LYS A 52 2.91 -6.06 -11.22
N LEU A 53 3.85 -6.94 -11.53
CA LEU A 53 4.17 -7.37 -12.88
C LEU A 53 3.26 -8.54 -13.30
N LYS A 54 2.56 -8.40 -14.42
CA LYS A 54 1.84 -9.51 -15.06
C LYS A 54 2.81 -10.24 -15.99
N LYS A 55 3.07 -11.52 -15.71
CA LYS A 55 3.76 -12.44 -16.63
C LYS A 55 2.72 -13.14 -17.50
N TRP A 56 2.92 -13.19 -18.81
CA TRP A 56 2.07 -13.93 -19.74
C TRP A 56 2.92 -14.96 -20.50
N LEU A 57 2.58 -16.26 -20.33
CA LEU A 57 3.15 -17.38 -21.09
C LEU A 57 4.68 -17.34 -21.33
N GLY A 58 5.48 -17.17 -20.27
CA GLY A 58 6.95 -17.24 -20.38
C GLY A 58 7.61 -16.07 -21.14
N VAL A 59 6.83 -15.18 -21.75
CA VAL A 59 7.30 -13.98 -22.42
C VAL A 59 7.06 -12.79 -21.49
N THR A 60 8.11 -11.98 -21.25
CA THR A 60 8.06 -10.76 -20.47
C THR A 60 7.34 -9.65 -21.23
N ARG A 61 6.05 -9.82 -21.59
CA ARG A 61 5.26 -8.70 -22.10
C ARG A 61 4.75 -7.86 -20.92
N TYR A 62 5.19 -6.61 -20.90
CA TYR A 62 5.22 -5.67 -19.76
C TYR A 62 3.84 -5.10 -19.39
N GLY A 63 2.91 -5.93 -18.92
CA GLY A 63 1.74 -5.43 -18.20
C GLY A 63 2.12 -5.11 -16.75
N LYS A 64 2.15 -3.83 -16.36
CA LYS A 64 2.28 -3.42 -14.94
C LYS A 64 0.92 -3.01 -14.41
N SER A 65 0.52 -3.48 -13.23
CA SER A 65 -0.57 -2.85 -12.49
C SER A 65 0.01 -2.06 -11.33
N VAL A 66 -0.38 -0.79 -11.26
CA VAL A 66 0.07 0.13 -10.23
C VAL A 66 -1.11 0.41 -9.30
N THR A 67 -0.86 0.32 -8.00
CA THR A 67 -1.78 0.75 -6.95
C THR A 67 -1.08 1.83 -6.14
N GLN A 68 -1.56 3.06 -6.22
CA GLN A 68 -1.09 4.18 -5.41
C GLN A 68 -2.12 4.43 -4.30
N ILE A 69 -1.64 4.54 -3.07
CA ILE A 69 -2.46 4.87 -1.91
C ILE A 69 -1.93 6.19 -1.35
N GLU A 70 -2.80 7.17 -1.21
CA GLU A 70 -2.50 8.45 -0.57
C GLU A 70 -3.37 8.61 0.66
N LEU A 71 -2.76 8.99 1.78
CA LEU A 71 -3.45 9.26 3.02
C LEU A 71 -3.48 10.76 3.29
N ASN A 72 -4.68 11.33 3.25
CA ASN A 72 -4.93 12.73 3.58
C ASN A 72 -5.77 12.76 4.86
N GLY A 73 -5.10 12.82 6.01
CA GLY A 73 -5.74 12.75 7.32
C GLY A 73 -6.51 11.44 7.56
N ASN A 74 -7.84 11.52 7.58
CA ASN A 74 -8.76 10.39 7.82
C ASN A 74 -9.32 9.77 6.52
N ILE A 75 -8.90 10.24 5.35
CA ILE A 75 -9.36 9.73 4.06
C ILE A 75 -8.18 9.05 3.36
N MET A 76 -8.44 7.84 2.88
CA MET A 76 -7.54 7.07 2.03
C MET A 76 -8.02 7.16 0.59
N ASN A 77 -7.17 7.69 -0.29
CA ASN A 77 -7.40 7.69 -1.73
C ASN A 77 -6.61 6.54 -2.36
N ILE A 78 -7.28 5.69 -3.11
CA ILE A 78 -6.68 4.54 -3.78
C ILE A 78 -6.82 4.72 -5.28
N TYR A 79 -5.71 4.85 -5.98
CA TYR A 79 -5.64 4.95 -7.42
C TYR A 79 -5.07 3.64 -7.98
N GLN A 80 -5.87 2.95 -8.79
CA GLN A 80 -5.42 1.76 -9.50
C GLN A 80 -5.47 1.97 -11.00
N TYR A 81 -4.40 1.61 -11.68
CA TYR A 81 -4.36 1.62 -13.13
C TYR A 81 -3.40 0.55 -13.66
N GLN A 82 -3.56 0.22 -14.94
CA GLN A 82 -2.67 -0.70 -15.64
C GLN A 82 -1.89 0.06 -16.71
N ILE A 83 -0.64 -0.35 -16.90
CA ILE A 83 0.30 0.16 -17.89
C ILE A 83 0.61 -1.01 -18.83
N LEU A 84 0.26 -0.87 -20.11
CA LEU A 84 0.56 -1.88 -21.15
C LEU A 84 1.86 -1.52 -21.87
N ASP A 85 2.05 -0.22 -22.03
CA ASP A 85 3.15 0.47 -22.66
C ASP A 85 3.47 1.68 -21.76
N PRO A 86 4.74 2.09 -21.57
CA PRO A 86 5.13 3.20 -20.69
C PRO A 86 4.29 4.48 -20.84
N PHE A 87 3.64 4.71 -21.98
CA PHE A 87 2.84 5.92 -22.22
C PHE A 87 1.32 5.74 -22.05
N ILE A 88 0.82 4.51 -21.96
CA ILE A 88 -0.63 4.23 -21.99
C ILE A 88 -1.11 3.66 -20.64
N LYS A 89 -1.81 4.51 -19.87
CA LYS A 89 -2.51 4.14 -18.64
C LYS A 89 -3.97 3.82 -18.94
N TYR A 90 -4.43 2.62 -18.59
CA TYR A 90 -5.81 2.17 -18.81
C TYR A 90 -6.44 1.56 -17.55
N GLY A 91 -7.77 1.46 -17.54
CA GLY A 91 -8.53 0.85 -16.45
C GLY A 91 -8.38 1.61 -15.13
N LYS A 92 -8.32 2.95 -15.19
CA LYS A 92 -8.19 3.81 -14.01
C LYS A 92 -9.40 3.64 -13.10
N LYS A 93 -9.15 3.34 -11.83
CA LYS A 93 -10.16 3.30 -10.78
C LYS A 93 -9.66 4.13 -9.61
N ASN A 94 -10.56 4.92 -9.03
CA ASN A 94 -10.29 5.75 -7.87
C ASN A 94 -11.34 5.40 -6.81
N TRP A 95 -10.88 5.17 -5.58
CA TRP A 95 -11.73 5.04 -4.42
C TRP A 95 -11.26 6.00 -3.34
N GLN A 96 -12.21 6.72 -2.76
CA GLN A 96 -11.99 7.53 -1.56
C GLN A 96 -12.70 6.85 -0.42
N ILE A 97 -11.95 6.47 0.61
CA ILE A 97 -12.43 5.65 1.71
C ILE A 97 -12.06 6.34 3.03
N PRO A 98 -13.04 6.63 3.90
CA PRO A 98 -12.73 7.00 5.28
C PRO A 98 -12.00 5.83 5.97
N ILE A 99 -10.88 6.11 6.64
CA ILE A 99 -10.09 5.09 7.34
C ILE A 99 -10.92 4.36 8.41
N SER A 100 -11.90 5.06 8.99
CA SER A 100 -12.89 4.52 9.93
C SER A 100 -13.74 3.39 9.35
N ASP A 101 -13.97 3.39 8.05
CA ASP A 101 -14.91 2.46 7.39
C ASP A 101 -14.21 1.16 6.98
N ILE A 102 -12.87 1.13 7.05
CA ILE A 102 -12.06 -0.04 6.78
C ILE A 102 -12.24 -1.04 7.93
N GLN A 103 -12.87 -2.16 7.62
CA GLN A 103 -13.13 -3.22 8.61
C GLN A 103 -11.97 -4.20 8.70
N ASP A 104 -11.60 -4.77 7.55
CA ASP A 104 -10.53 -5.76 7.45
C ASP A 104 -9.84 -5.73 6.07
N ILE A 105 -8.59 -6.18 6.07
CA ILE A 105 -7.88 -6.59 4.86
C ILE A 105 -7.81 -8.11 4.90
N PHE A 106 -8.32 -8.75 3.85
CA PHE A 106 -8.35 -10.19 3.76
C PHE A 106 -7.76 -10.65 2.42
N SER A 107 -7.22 -11.86 2.42
CA SER A 107 -6.71 -12.50 1.22
C SER A 107 -7.66 -13.63 0.82
N GLU A 108 -8.32 -13.48 -0.33
CA GLU A 108 -9.13 -14.55 -0.88
C GLU A 108 -8.28 -15.46 -1.76
N LYS A 109 -8.40 -16.77 -1.51
CA LYS A 109 -7.93 -17.80 -2.43
C LYS A 109 -8.90 -17.83 -3.61
N LYS A 110 -8.46 -17.32 -4.76
CA LYS A 110 -9.23 -17.41 -5.99
C LYS A 110 -8.64 -18.50 -6.88
N VAL A 111 -9.49 -19.47 -7.25
CA VAL A 111 -9.11 -20.48 -8.22
C VAL A 111 -9.10 -19.86 -9.61
N ASN A 112 -8.00 -20.06 -10.35
CA ASN A 112 -7.91 -19.58 -11.71
C ASN A 112 -8.71 -20.49 -12.65
N ILE A 113 -9.87 -20.02 -13.12
CA ILE A 113 -10.75 -20.77 -14.03
C ILE A 113 -10.00 -21.26 -15.27
N ILE A 114 -9.11 -20.44 -15.83
CA ILE A 114 -8.29 -20.80 -16.99
C ILE A 114 -7.42 -22.01 -16.67
N GLY A 115 -6.88 -22.07 -15.47
CA GLY A 115 -6.08 -23.20 -15.03
C GLY A 115 -6.92 -24.48 -14.94
N ILE A 116 -8.15 -24.41 -14.42
CA ILE A 116 -9.08 -25.56 -14.41
C ILE A 116 -9.35 -26.06 -15.83
N VAL A 117 -9.66 -25.14 -16.75
CA VAL A 117 -9.92 -25.48 -18.16
C VAL A 117 -8.70 -26.15 -18.79
N MET A 118 -7.48 -25.67 -18.51
CA MET A 118 -6.25 -26.30 -18.99
C MET A 118 -6.06 -27.72 -18.45
N VAL A 119 -6.39 -27.98 -17.16
CA VAL A 119 -6.38 -29.34 -16.61
C VAL A 119 -7.36 -30.24 -17.36
N ILE A 120 -8.58 -29.77 -17.58
CA ILE A 120 -9.62 -30.54 -18.29
C ILE A 120 -9.18 -30.86 -19.73
N LEU A 121 -8.61 -29.89 -20.44
CA LEU A 121 -8.07 -30.09 -21.79
C LEU A 121 -6.91 -31.08 -21.80
N LEU A 122 -6.00 -31.02 -20.83
CA LEU A 122 -4.89 -31.96 -20.72
C LEU A 122 -5.37 -33.39 -20.46
N ILE A 123 -6.41 -33.57 -19.64
CA ILE A 123 -7.03 -34.87 -19.41
C ILE A 123 -7.63 -35.41 -20.71
N PHE A 124 -8.37 -34.57 -21.45
CA PHE A 124 -9.04 -34.98 -22.68
C PHE A 124 -8.08 -35.39 -23.81
N PHE A 125 -6.92 -34.72 -23.91
CA PHE A 125 -5.90 -35.03 -24.93
C PHE A 125 -4.90 -36.10 -24.50
N SER A 126 -4.88 -36.53 -23.23
CA SER A 126 -3.92 -37.51 -22.75
C SER A 126 -4.39 -38.94 -23.02
N ARG A 127 -3.69 -39.62 -23.93
CA ARG A 127 -3.95 -41.02 -24.29
C ARG A 127 -3.37 -42.05 -23.30
N SER A 128 -2.56 -41.61 -22.32
CA SER A 128 -1.95 -42.49 -21.31
C SER A 128 -2.14 -41.97 -19.87
N ASP A 129 -2.35 -42.88 -18.93
CA ASP A 129 -2.69 -42.57 -17.54
C ASP A 129 -1.59 -41.82 -16.78
N PHE A 130 -0.32 -42.13 -17.07
CA PHE A 130 0.83 -41.49 -16.39
C PHE A 130 0.96 -40.00 -16.73
N ARG A 131 0.61 -39.59 -17.95
CA ARG A 131 0.69 -38.18 -18.38
C ARG A 131 -0.34 -37.30 -17.67
N ILE A 132 -1.48 -37.87 -17.30
CA ILE A 132 -2.54 -37.17 -16.55
C ILE A 132 -2.04 -36.81 -15.15
N LEU A 133 -1.41 -37.76 -14.45
CA LEU A 133 -0.94 -37.54 -13.09
C LEU A 133 0.17 -36.47 -13.04
N LEU A 134 1.12 -36.51 -13.99
CA LEU A 134 2.17 -35.51 -14.14
C LEU A 134 1.60 -34.11 -14.43
N ALA A 135 0.59 -34.03 -15.32
CA ALA A 135 -0.06 -32.78 -15.67
C ALA A 135 -0.78 -32.15 -14.45
N ILE A 136 -1.48 -32.95 -13.65
CA ILE A 136 -2.15 -32.45 -12.43
C ILE A 136 -1.11 -31.89 -11.46
N ILE A 137 -0.01 -32.60 -11.20
CA ILE A 137 1.04 -32.15 -10.28
C ILE A 137 1.65 -30.81 -10.76
N LEU A 138 1.87 -30.64 -12.06
CA LEU A 138 2.44 -29.41 -12.61
C LEU A 138 1.46 -28.23 -12.62
N VAL A 139 0.16 -28.48 -12.81
CA VAL A 139 -0.83 -27.41 -12.96
C VAL A 139 -1.41 -26.95 -11.62
N VAL A 140 -1.56 -27.85 -10.63
CA VAL A 140 -2.13 -27.52 -9.31
C VAL A 140 -1.48 -26.31 -8.62
N PRO A 141 -0.15 -26.14 -8.62
CA PRO A 141 0.49 -24.94 -8.06
C PRO A 141 0.04 -23.65 -8.76
N PHE A 142 -0.23 -23.72 -10.07
CA PHE A 142 -0.65 -22.60 -10.90
C PHE A 142 -2.15 -22.24 -10.74
N LEU A 143 -2.96 -23.13 -10.15
CA LEU A 143 -4.38 -22.89 -9.89
C LEU A 143 -4.62 -21.92 -8.73
N ARG A 144 -3.66 -21.81 -7.80
CA ARG A 144 -3.80 -21.02 -6.59
C ARG A 144 -3.32 -19.59 -6.82
N SER A 145 -4.27 -18.69 -7.06
CA SER A 145 -4.00 -17.25 -7.01
C SER A 145 -4.54 -16.66 -5.71
N ARG A 146 -3.75 -15.81 -5.05
CA ARG A 146 -4.22 -15.01 -3.91
C ARG A 146 -4.53 -13.60 -4.41
N LYS A 147 -5.69 -13.07 -4.00
CA LYS A 147 -6.05 -11.67 -4.20
C LYS A 147 -6.26 -11.04 -2.84
N VAL A 148 -5.65 -9.88 -2.63
CA VAL A 148 -5.88 -9.07 -1.44
C VAL A 148 -7.07 -8.19 -1.73
N SER A 149 -7.98 -8.04 -0.77
CA SER A 149 -9.09 -7.10 -0.88
C SER A 149 -9.28 -6.40 0.46
N ILE A 150 -9.80 -5.17 0.39
CA ILE A 150 -10.21 -4.40 1.57
C ILE A 150 -11.72 -4.43 1.66
N ARG A 151 -12.27 -4.74 2.84
CA ARG A 151 -13.70 -4.60 3.10
C ARG A 151 -13.97 -3.23 3.69
N THR A 152 -14.94 -2.55 3.10
CA THR A 152 -15.34 -1.20 3.50
C THR A 152 -16.85 -1.17 3.57
N GLY A 153 -17.41 -1.30 4.77
CA GLY A 153 -18.86 -1.45 4.96
C GLY A 153 -19.46 -2.55 4.08
N ASN A 154 -20.21 -2.16 3.05
CA ASN A 154 -20.87 -3.06 2.10
C ASN A 154 -20.10 -3.27 0.77
N THR A 155 -18.88 -2.72 0.65
CA THR A 155 -18.08 -2.80 -0.57
C THR A 155 -16.80 -3.58 -0.34
N VAL A 156 -16.39 -4.36 -1.35
CA VAL A 156 -15.12 -5.08 -1.36
C VAL A 156 -14.26 -4.50 -2.49
N ILE A 157 -13.13 -3.92 -2.12
CA ILE A 157 -12.23 -3.24 -3.06
C ILE A 157 -11.02 -4.14 -3.28
N PRO A 158 -10.84 -4.71 -4.48
CA PRO A 158 -9.74 -5.59 -4.76
C PRO A 158 -8.43 -4.80 -4.84
N PHE A 159 -7.39 -5.29 -4.17
CA PHE A 159 -6.03 -4.78 -4.20
C PHE A 159 -5.13 -5.69 -5.03
N ASN A 160 -4.43 -5.12 -6.00
CA ASN A 160 -3.48 -5.88 -6.81
C ASN A 160 -2.05 -5.73 -6.28
N VAL A 161 -1.83 -6.13 -5.03
CA VAL A 161 -0.54 -6.05 -4.34
C VAL A 161 0.03 -7.47 -4.15
N ASP A 162 1.35 -7.58 -4.07
CA ASP A 162 2.02 -8.82 -3.67
C ASP A 162 2.14 -8.86 -2.14
N LEU A 163 1.70 -9.96 -1.53
CA LEU A 163 1.73 -10.15 -0.07
C LEU A 163 3.16 -10.20 0.49
N LYS A 164 4.15 -10.48 -0.36
CA LYS A 164 5.55 -10.56 0.02
C LYS A 164 6.26 -9.19 0.02
N ASP A 165 5.57 -8.12 -0.36
CA ASP A 165 6.16 -6.77 -0.43
C ASP A 165 6.28 -6.17 0.98
N ASP A 166 7.51 -5.79 1.37
CA ASP A 166 7.78 -5.14 2.66
C ASP A 166 7.01 -3.82 2.82
N SER A 167 6.75 -3.13 1.71
CA SER A 167 5.95 -1.89 1.69
C SER A 167 4.51 -2.16 2.09
N PHE A 168 3.99 -3.34 1.73
CA PHE A 168 2.63 -3.73 2.08
C PHE A 168 2.51 -4.05 3.56
N LYS A 169 3.53 -4.70 4.14
CA LYS A 169 3.59 -4.92 5.59
C LYS A 169 3.58 -3.60 6.36
N LYS A 170 4.41 -2.62 5.94
CA LYS A 170 4.42 -1.27 6.53
C LYS A 170 3.06 -0.57 6.43
N PHE A 171 2.41 -0.67 5.26
CA PHE A 171 1.07 -0.12 5.05
C PHE A 171 0.05 -0.72 6.03
N VAL A 172 0.04 -2.05 6.19
CA VAL A 172 -0.85 -2.76 7.11
C VAL A 172 -0.59 -2.36 8.57
N GLU A 173 0.68 -2.22 8.97
CA GLU A 173 1.05 -1.78 10.32
C GLU A 173 0.56 -0.36 10.61
N MET A 174 0.73 0.54 9.65
CA MET A 174 0.24 1.92 9.78
C MET A 174 -1.29 1.98 9.83
N LEU A 175 -2.01 1.15 9.08
CA LEU A 175 -3.48 1.07 9.20
C LEU A 175 -3.92 0.59 10.57
N ARG A 176 -3.23 -0.42 11.12
CA ARG A 176 -3.50 -0.89 12.49
C ARG A 176 -3.26 0.21 13.53
N TYR A 177 -2.24 1.05 13.31
CA TYR A 177 -1.98 2.19 14.18
C TYR A 177 -3.09 3.25 14.11
N LYS A 178 -3.55 3.61 12.91
CA LYS A 178 -4.58 4.64 12.70
C LYS A 178 -6.00 4.17 13.03
N ASN A 179 -6.32 2.89 12.83
CA ASN A 179 -7.64 2.31 13.09
C ASN A 179 -7.52 1.15 14.09
N ARG A 180 -7.82 1.40 15.37
CA ARG A 180 -7.75 0.35 16.41
C ARG A 180 -8.74 -0.79 16.21
N ASN A 181 -9.82 -0.58 15.47
CA ASN A 181 -10.82 -1.61 15.17
C ASN A 181 -10.40 -2.50 14.01
N PHE A 182 -9.29 -2.20 13.35
CA PHE A 182 -8.77 -2.94 12.21
C PHE A 182 -8.36 -4.36 12.61
N LYS A 183 -9.04 -5.37 12.06
CA LYS A 183 -8.68 -6.78 12.24
C LYS A 183 -7.93 -7.28 11.01
N LEU A 184 -6.76 -7.87 11.25
CA LEU A 184 -6.06 -8.63 10.21
C LEU A 184 -6.58 -10.07 10.26
N ASN A 185 -7.46 -10.42 9.33
CA ASN A 185 -7.86 -11.82 9.19
C ASN A 185 -6.69 -12.58 8.57
N GLU A 186 -6.19 -13.60 9.27
CA GLU A 186 -4.97 -14.31 8.91
C GLU A 186 -4.96 -14.74 7.45
N MET A 187 -3.86 -14.41 6.76
CA MET A 187 -3.60 -14.74 5.36
C MET A 187 -3.17 -16.21 5.22
N ALA A 188 -3.93 -17.15 5.79
CA ALA A 188 -3.64 -18.59 5.78
C ALA A 188 -3.74 -19.18 4.36
#